data_AF-A0A968BTM5-F1
#
_entry.id   AF-A0A968BTM5-F1
#
_cell.length_a   1.000
_cell.length_b   1.000
_cell.length_c   1.000
_cell.angle_alpha   90.00
_cell.angle_beta   90.00
_cell.angle_gamma   90.00
#
_symmetry.space_group_name_H-M   'P 1'
#
loop_
_entity.id
_entity.type
_entity.pdbx_description
1 polymer ?
#
loop_
_entity_poly.entity_id
_entity_poly.type
_entity_poly.pdbx_seq_one_letter_code
_entity_poly.pdbx_strand_id
1 'polypeptide(L)'
;MPDYHARVLGYMAGAVILATGVMLGHFRDYLIWFVPLALLWPHVLYFLSRAIFPKRTPLVRERILVLDSFLIGSLTVYIEFSVMPTLMLLLMISFSCIIVGGLRAWALNVAALAVGILTSLPLAGASFQPWAPPTLVVASGVTTAFYVCVMAFYTYLQARALVAAKSQIQYQREQSIALSHKLAKYLSPQVWQSIFTGERDVRLETQRKKLAVFFSDIRGFTEL
;
A
#
# COMPACT_ATOMS: atom_id res chain seq x y z
N MET A 1 -1.83 10.87 -0.24
CA MET A 1 -1.54 9.41 -0.29
C MET A 1 -2.63 8.73 0.50
N PRO A 2 -3.36 7.78 -0.09
CA PRO A 2 -4.52 7.18 0.56
C PRO A 2 -4.19 6.55 1.94
N ASP A 3 -2.96 6.06 2.13
CA ASP A 3 -2.54 5.44 3.40
C ASP A 3 -2.48 6.40 4.59
N TYR A 4 -2.12 7.67 4.34
CA TYR A 4 -2.07 8.67 5.40
C TYR A 4 -3.49 9.00 5.88
N HIS A 5 -4.42 9.22 4.94
CA HIS A 5 -5.80 9.49 5.27
C HIS A 5 -6.47 8.30 5.96
N ALA A 6 -6.18 7.08 5.50
CA ALA A 6 -6.60 5.83 6.15
C ALA A 6 -6.12 5.74 7.61
N ARG A 7 -4.84 6.03 7.87
CA ARG A 7 -4.29 6.07 9.24
C ARG A 7 -4.97 7.12 10.10
N VAL A 8 -5.06 8.35 9.62
CA VAL A 8 -5.70 9.45 10.36
C VAL A 8 -7.14 9.04 10.72
N LEU A 9 -7.90 8.47 9.79
CA LEU A 9 -9.24 7.96 10.04
C LEU A 9 -9.27 6.86 11.11
N GLY A 10 -8.35 5.89 11.04
CA GLY A 10 -8.27 4.80 11.99
C GLY A 10 -7.95 5.28 13.41
N TYR A 11 -7.00 6.20 13.54
CA TYR A 11 -6.62 6.79 14.82
C TYR A 11 -7.69 7.75 15.37
N MET A 12 -8.43 8.47 14.51
CA MET A 12 -9.59 9.26 14.94
C MET A 12 -10.69 8.37 15.51
N ALA A 13 -11.01 7.26 14.85
CA ALA A 13 -11.97 6.29 15.38
C ALA A 13 -11.49 5.66 16.70
N GLY A 14 -10.21 5.29 16.81
CA GLY A 14 -9.61 4.83 18.06
C GLY A 14 -9.67 5.89 19.19
N ALA A 15 -9.44 7.17 18.86
CA ALA A 15 -9.56 8.27 19.80
C ALA A 15 -11.00 8.44 20.33
N VAL A 16 -12.01 8.28 19.47
CA VAL A 16 -13.43 8.30 19.88
C VAL A 16 -13.74 7.13 20.81
N ILE A 17 -13.25 5.92 20.51
CA ILE A 17 -13.42 4.73 21.35
C ILE A 17 -12.80 4.95 22.74
N LEU A 18 -11.56 5.45 22.79
CA LEU A 18 -10.86 5.73 24.05
C LEU A 18 -11.56 6.82 24.86
N ALA A 19 -11.88 7.95 24.23
CA ALA A 19 -12.57 9.06 24.89
C ALA A 19 -13.92 8.61 25.46
N THR A 20 -14.71 7.87 24.68
CA THR A 20 -16.02 7.36 25.12
C THR A 20 -15.86 6.41 26.32
N GLY A 21 -14.91 5.48 26.28
CA GLY A 21 -14.73 4.54 27.38
C GLY A 21 -14.21 5.18 28.67
N VAL A 22 -13.37 6.22 28.58
CA VAL A 22 -12.94 7.00 29.74
C VAL A 22 -14.08 7.85 30.31
N MET A 23 -14.84 8.56 29.46
CA MET A 23 -15.98 9.38 29.91
C MET A 23 -17.08 8.58 30.62
N LEU A 24 -17.20 7.29 30.28
CA LEU A 24 -18.16 6.37 30.91
C LEU A 24 -17.59 5.68 32.17
N GLY A 25 -16.34 5.97 32.55
CA GLY A 25 -15.66 5.33 33.68
C GLY A 25 -15.38 3.84 33.49
N HIS A 26 -15.50 3.32 32.26
CA HIS A 26 -15.19 1.92 31.95
C HIS A 26 -13.68 1.71 31.77
N PHE A 27 -12.98 2.72 31.25
CA PHE A 27 -11.53 2.74 31.15
C PHE A 27 -10.93 3.61 32.24
N ARG A 28 -9.69 3.30 32.63
CA ARG A 28 -8.96 4.06 33.65
C ARG A 28 -8.70 5.49 33.20
N ASP A 29 -8.86 6.46 34.11
CA ASP A 29 -8.78 7.89 33.80
C ASP A 29 -7.48 8.33 33.12
N TYR A 30 -6.34 7.70 33.44
CA TYR A 30 -5.07 8.04 32.82
C TYR A 30 -5.05 7.78 31.30
N LEU A 31 -5.97 6.96 30.78
CA LEU A 31 -6.07 6.69 29.34
C LEU A 31 -6.53 7.90 28.53
N ILE A 32 -7.03 8.96 29.18
CA ILE A 32 -7.38 10.21 28.48
C ILE A 32 -6.18 10.82 27.75
N TRP A 33 -4.96 10.64 28.27
CA TRP A 33 -3.73 11.13 27.64
C TRP A 33 -3.39 10.41 26.33
N PHE A 34 -3.94 9.21 26.11
CA PHE A 34 -3.77 8.49 24.85
C PHE A 34 -4.65 9.05 23.73
N VAL A 35 -5.69 9.84 24.02
CA VAL A 35 -6.55 10.48 23.01
C VAL A 35 -5.79 11.51 22.18
N PRO A 36 -5.16 12.56 22.77
CA PRO A 36 -4.35 13.50 21.99
C PRO A 36 -3.14 12.81 21.35
N LEU A 37 -2.53 11.82 22.03
CA LEU A 37 -1.46 11.03 21.45
C LEU A 37 -1.92 10.31 20.17
N ALA A 38 -3.09 9.67 20.19
CA ALA A 38 -3.66 8.98 19.03
C ALA A 38 -3.92 9.95 17.87
N LEU A 39 -4.39 11.17 18.13
CA LEU A 39 -4.62 12.17 17.09
C LEU A 39 -3.32 12.72 16.50
N LEU A 40 -2.28 12.89 17.32
CA LEU A 40 -0.99 13.43 16.88
C LEU A 40 -0.10 12.37 16.20
N TRP A 41 -0.19 11.11 16.62
CA TRP A 41 0.71 10.03 16.20
C TRP A 41 0.79 9.83 14.67
N PRO A 42 -0.32 9.81 13.89
CA PRO A 42 -0.27 9.71 12.43
C PRO A 42 0.51 10.86 11.77
N HIS A 43 0.41 12.06 12.34
CA HIS A 43 1.07 13.26 11.83
C HIS A 43 2.58 13.19 12.14
N VAL A 44 2.93 12.81 13.36
CA VAL A 44 4.33 12.61 13.77
C VAL A 44 5.00 11.57 12.87
N LEU A 45 4.38 10.41 12.66
CA LEU A 45 4.89 9.38 11.77
C LEU A 45 5.00 9.85 10.32
N TYR A 46 4.06 10.68 9.84
CA TYR A 46 4.13 11.25 8.51
C TYR A 46 5.36 12.15 8.33
N PHE A 47 5.61 13.05 9.29
CA PHE A 47 6.78 13.95 9.23
C PHE A 47 8.09 13.18 9.45
N LEU A 48 8.13 12.26 10.41
CA LEU A 48 9.31 11.47 10.72
C LEU A 48 9.70 10.54 9.56
N SER A 49 8.72 9.84 8.96
CA SER A 49 8.98 8.98 7.80
C SER A 49 9.46 9.78 6.60
N ARG A 50 8.97 11.01 6.40
CA ARG A 50 9.45 11.92 5.35
C ARG A 50 10.88 12.40 5.60
N ALA A 51 11.26 12.65 6.85
CA ALA A 51 12.59 13.12 7.19
C ALA A 51 13.65 12.02 7.06
N ILE A 52 13.34 10.79 7.51
CA ILE A 52 14.30 9.68 7.56
C ILE A 52 14.37 8.91 6.23
N PHE A 53 13.23 8.72 5.55
CA PHE A 53 13.13 7.91 4.35
C PHE A 53 12.64 8.73 3.15
N PRO A 54 13.53 9.49 2.48
CA PRO A 54 13.14 10.32 1.34
C PRO A 54 12.61 9.48 0.16
N LYS A 55 13.06 8.23 0.02
CA LYS A 55 12.53 7.26 -0.95
C LYS A 55 11.42 6.43 -0.30
N ARG A 56 10.17 6.70 -0.69
CA ARG A 56 8.96 6.06 -0.16
C ARG A 56 8.77 4.65 -0.72
N THR A 57 9.54 3.69 -0.19
CA THR A 57 9.43 2.29 -0.56
C THR A 57 8.22 1.61 0.12
N PRO A 58 7.60 0.61 -0.54
CA PRO A 58 6.48 -0.14 0.05
C PRO A 58 6.86 -0.82 1.38
N LEU A 59 8.12 -1.22 1.54
CA LEU A 59 8.65 -1.83 2.77
C LEU A 59 8.57 -0.90 3.98
N VAL A 60 8.81 0.41 3.80
CA VAL A 60 8.71 1.37 4.92
C VAL A 60 7.25 1.48 5.37
N ARG A 61 6.28 1.49 4.45
CA ARG A 61 4.85 1.53 4.78
C ARG A 61 4.41 0.30 5.59
N GLU A 62 4.86 -0.88 5.18
CA GLU A 62 4.59 -2.13 5.89
C GLU A 62 5.19 -2.14 7.30
N ARG A 63 6.45 -1.69 7.46
CA ARG A 63 7.09 -1.60 8.79
C ARG A 63 6.38 -0.64 9.74
N ILE A 64 5.93 0.51 9.24
CA ILE A 64 5.18 1.45 10.08
C ILE A 64 3.83 0.84 10.48
N LEU A 65 3.17 0.06 9.60
CA LEU A 65 1.93 -0.63 9.96
C LEU A 65 2.15 -1.68 11.05
N VAL A 66 3.25 -2.43 10.98
CA VAL A 66 3.63 -3.40 12.03
C VAL A 66 3.82 -2.70 13.38
N LEU A 67 4.38 -1.49 13.39
CA LEU A 67 4.48 -0.68 14.60
C LEU A 67 3.10 -0.27 15.14
N ASP A 68 2.18 0.14 14.27
CA ASP A 68 0.81 0.48 14.71
C ASP A 68 0.08 -0.76 15.26
N SER A 69 0.27 -1.93 14.63
CA SER A 69 -0.26 -3.21 15.12
C SER A 69 0.26 -3.54 16.52
N PHE A 70 1.56 -3.34 16.77
CA PHE A 70 2.12 -3.50 18.10
C PHE A 70 1.45 -2.54 19.11
N LEU A 71 1.30 -1.26 18.77
CA LEU A 71 0.66 -0.27 19.63
C LEU A 71 -0.80 -0.61 19.95
N ILE A 72 -1.57 -1.07 18.96
CA ILE A 72 -2.96 -1.49 19.15
C ILE A 72 -3.04 -2.76 20.01
N GLY A 73 -2.09 -3.69 19.84
CA GLY A 73 -1.96 -4.87 20.69
C GLY A 73 -1.70 -4.49 22.15
N SER A 74 -0.79 -3.55 22.40
CA SER A 74 -0.54 -3.05 23.75
C SER A 74 -1.74 -2.27 24.31
N LEU A 75 -2.42 -1.46 23.48
CA LEU A 75 -3.62 -0.71 23.89
C LEU A 75 -4.74 -1.64 24.36
N THR A 76 -4.89 -2.80 23.72
CA THR A 76 -5.89 -3.83 24.06
C THR A 76 -5.79 -4.30 25.51
N VAL A 77 -4.58 -4.36 26.06
CA VAL A 77 -4.34 -4.73 27.46
C VAL A 77 -4.78 -3.60 28.40
N TYR A 78 -4.48 -2.36 28.04
CA TYR A 78 -4.86 -1.20 28.86
C TYR A 78 -6.36 -0.91 28.89
N ILE A 79 -7.11 -1.29 27.85
CA ILE A 79 -8.59 -1.26 27.85
C ILE A 79 -9.21 -2.50 28.52
N GLU A 80 -8.42 -3.23 29.33
CA GLU A 80 -8.84 -4.37 30.15
C GLU A 80 -9.54 -5.48 29.35
N PHE A 81 -9.10 -5.70 28.10
CA PHE A 81 -9.67 -6.68 27.17
C PHE A 81 -11.18 -6.55 26.95
N SER A 82 -11.70 -5.32 26.98
CA SER A 82 -13.10 -5.03 26.62
C SER A 82 -13.41 -5.55 25.21
N VAL A 83 -14.32 -6.51 25.10
CA VAL A 83 -14.46 -7.36 23.90
C VAL A 83 -14.83 -6.53 22.68
N MET A 84 -15.83 -5.65 22.80
CA MET A 84 -16.33 -4.91 21.63
C MET A 84 -15.33 -3.88 21.10
N PRO A 85 -14.76 -2.97 21.92
CA PRO A 85 -13.70 -2.06 21.47
C PRO A 85 -12.48 -2.79 20.90
N THR A 86 -12.07 -3.90 21.51
CA THR A 86 -10.93 -4.69 21.05
C THR A 86 -11.18 -5.26 19.66
N LEU A 87 -12.32 -5.92 19.44
CA LEU A 87 -12.67 -6.50 18.14
C LEU A 87 -12.76 -5.42 17.04
N MET A 88 -13.32 -4.26 17.37
CA MET A 88 -13.43 -3.13 16.45
C MET A 88 -12.05 -2.59 16.04
N LEU A 89 -11.13 -2.39 16.99
CA LEU A 89 -9.76 -1.96 16.71
C LEU A 89 -8.97 -3.01 15.91
N LEU A 90 -9.12 -4.29 16.25
CA LEU A 90 -8.49 -5.42 15.55
C LEU A 90 -8.97 -5.52 14.10
N LEU A 91 -10.26 -5.32 13.87
CA LEU A 91 -10.85 -5.33 12.52
C LEU A 91 -10.26 -4.19 11.69
N MET A 92 -10.20 -2.97 12.25
CA MET A 92 -9.68 -1.80 11.55
C MET A 92 -8.21 -1.95 11.16
N ILE A 93 -7.35 -2.42 12.07
CA ILE A 93 -5.93 -2.61 11.76
C ILE A 93 -5.71 -3.77 10.79
N SER A 94 -6.46 -4.87 10.93
CA SER A 94 -6.41 -6.00 10.00
C SER A 94 -6.77 -5.59 8.58
N PHE A 95 -7.81 -4.75 8.43
CA PHE A 95 -8.24 -4.23 7.14
C PHE A 95 -7.14 -3.36 6.50
N SER A 96 -6.52 -2.47 7.28
CA SER A 96 -5.38 -1.66 6.82
C SER A 96 -4.21 -2.50 6.32
N CYS A 97 -3.84 -3.55 7.04
CA CYS A 97 -2.72 -4.42 6.68
C CYS A 97 -2.97 -5.18 5.38
N ILE A 98 -4.19 -5.69 5.19
CA ILE A 98 -4.58 -6.38 3.95
C ILE A 98 -4.52 -5.42 2.75
N ILE A 99 -5.03 -4.19 2.90
CA ILE A 99 -5.04 -3.21 1.82
C ILE A 99 -3.63 -2.82 1.38
N VAL A 100 -2.71 -2.65 2.34
CA VAL A 100 -1.37 -2.13 2.05
C VAL A 100 -0.38 -3.21 1.63
N GLY A 101 -0.41 -4.38 2.28
CA GLY A 101 0.61 -5.43 2.07
C GLY A 101 0.04 -6.84 1.90
N GLY A 102 -1.28 -6.98 1.72
CA GLY A 102 -1.94 -8.26 1.49
C GLY A 102 -1.82 -9.23 2.67
N LEU A 103 -1.86 -10.53 2.36
CA LEU A 103 -1.91 -11.58 3.38
C LEU A 103 -0.61 -11.67 4.21
N ARG A 104 0.54 -11.36 3.60
CA ARG A 104 1.83 -11.35 4.31
C ARG A 104 1.85 -10.27 5.40
N ALA A 105 1.45 -9.05 5.08
CA ALA A 105 1.39 -7.97 6.06
C ALA A 105 0.34 -8.24 7.15
N TRP A 106 -0.77 -8.91 6.80
CA TRP A 106 -1.76 -9.35 7.79
C TRP A 106 -1.18 -10.38 8.78
N ALA A 107 -0.41 -11.37 8.30
CA ALA A 107 0.26 -12.34 9.17
C ALA A 107 1.27 -11.66 10.12
N LEU A 108 2.05 -10.70 9.61
CA LEU A 108 2.95 -9.89 10.43
C LEU A 108 2.18 -9.04 11.44
N ASN A 109 1.02 -8.51 11.08
CA ASN A 109 0.13 -7.79 11.99
C ASN A 109 -0.35 -8.68 13.15
N VAL A 110 -0.76 -9.92 12.89
CA VAL A 110 -1.16 -10.86 13.95
C VAL A 110 0.02 -11.12 14.91
N ALA A 111 1.23 -11.34 14.38
CA ALA A 111 2.42 -11.51 15.20
C ALA A 111 2.74 -10.26 16.03
N ALA A 112 2.65 -9.07 15.43
CA ALA A 112 2.91 -7.80 16.10
C ALA A 112 1.89 -7.50 17.21
N LEU A 113 0.61 -7.79 16.98
CA LEU A 113 -0.45 -7.70 17.98
C LEU A 113 -0.15 -8.62 19.16
N ALA A 114 0.22 -9.88 18.90
CA ALA A 114 0.58 -10.83 19.94
C ALA A 114 1.79 -10.35 20.76
N VAL A 115 2.83 -9.83 20.11
CA VAL A 115 3.99 -9.24 20.79
C VAL A 115 3.59 -8.00 21.61
N GLY A 116 2.71 -7.14 21.10
CA GLY A 116 2.18 -5.98 21.83
C GLY A 116 1.42 -6.36 23.10
N ILE A 117 0.59 -7.40 23.03
CA ILE A 117 -0.12 -7.95 24.19
C ILE A 117 0.87 -8.56 25.18
N LEU A 118 1.76 -9.45 24.73
CA LEU A 118 2.72 -10.16 25.59
C LEU A 118 3.68 -9.22 26.33
N THR A 119 4.09 -8.12 25.70
CA THR A 119 5.00 -7.15 26.31
C THR A 119 4.30 -6.20 27.28
N SER A 120 3.03 -5.88 27.03
CA SER A 120 2.25 -4.95 27.87
C SER A 120 1.57 -5.64 29.06
N LEU A 121 1.26 -6.93 28.97
CA LEU A 121 0.56 -7.68 30.03
C LEU A 121 1.27 -7.66 31.39
N PRO A 122 2.62 -7.85 31.48
CA PRO A 122 3.33 -7.76 32.76
C PRO A 122 3.34 -6.35 33.37
N LEU A 123 3.23 -5.31 32.53
CA LEU A 123 3.31 -3.91 32.94
C LEU A 123 1.96 -3.38 33.46
N ALA A 124 0.88 -3.71 32.76
CA ALA A 124 -0.47 -3.24 33.08
C ALA A 124 -1.20 -4.13 34.09
N GLY A 125 -0.80 -5.40 34.20
CA GLY A 125 -1.53 -6.43 34.94
C GLY A 125 -2.67 -7.03 34.11
N ALA A 126 -3.07 -8.26 34.46
CA ALA A 126 -4.17 -8.95 33.81
C ALA A 126 -5.51 -8.53 34.44
N SER A 127 -6.19 -7.57 33.83
CA SER A 127 -7.58 -7.22 34.14
C SER A 127 -8.46 -7.57 32.94
N PHE A 128 -9.60 -8.22 33.21
CA PHE A 128 -10.50 -8.72 32.17
C PHE A 128 -11.92 -8.22 32.45
N GLN A 129 -12.34 -7.21 31.70
CA GLN A 129 -13.69 -6.64 31.75
C GLN A 129 -14.38 -6.77 30.39
N PRO A 130 -14.98 -7.93 30.09
CA PRO A 130 -15.43 -8.22 28.73
C PRO A 130 -16.65 -7.42 28.29
N TRP A 131 -17.50 -7.01 29.23
CA TRP A 131 -18.77 -6.33 28.93
C TRP A 131 -18.60 -4.82 28.90
N ALA A 132 -18.63 -4.26 27.69
CA ALA A 132 -18.64 -2.82 27.47
C ALA A 132 -20.04 -2.22 27.73
N PRO A 133 -20.13 -1.00 28.27
CA PRO A 133 -21.39 -0.26 28.35
C PRO A 133 -22.05 -0.10 26.96
N PRO A 134 -23.39 -0.08 26.86
CA PRO A 134 -24.10 -0.02 25.58
C PRO A 134 -23.70 1.16 24.70
N THR A 135 -23.43 2.32 25.30
CA THR A 135 -22.96 3.53 24.62
C THR A 135 -21.59 3.34 23.96
N LEU A 136 -20.66 2.65 24.64
CA LEU A 136 -19.34 2.33 24.09
C LEU A 136 -19.43 1.30 22.96
N VAL A 137 -20.33 0.32 23.07
CA VAL A 137 -20.62 -0.66 22.02
C VAL A 137 -21.11 0.03 20.75
N VAL A 138 -22.08 0.94 20.88
CA VAL A 138 -22.63 1.69 19.73
C VAL A 138 -21.57 2.63 19.15
N ALA A 139 -20.83 3.36 19.98
CA ALA A 139 -19.79 4.29 19.50
C ALA A 139 -18.66 3.56 18.76
N SER A 140 -18.17 2.44 19.28
CA SER A 140 -17.15 1.61 18.60
C SER A 140 -17.69 1.00 17.31
N GLY A 141 -18.91 0.46 17.32
CA GLY A 141 -19.54 -0.09 16.11
C GLY A 141 -19.73 0.95 15.00
N VAL A 142 -20.26 2.14 15.33
CA VAL A 142 -20.51 3.22 14.35
C VAL A 142 -19.19 3.77 13.78
N THR A 143 -18.19 4.00 14.62
CA THR A 143 -16.88 4.52 14.17
C THR A 143 -16.16 3.50 13.28
N THR A 144 -16.22 2.22 13.62
CA THR A 144 -15.66 1.15 12.77
C THR A 144 -16.43 0.98 11.47
N ALA A 145 -17.77 1.03 11.49
CA ALA A 145 -18.56 0.95 10.26
C ALA A 145 -18.23 2.13 9.32
N PHE A 146 -18.18 3.34 9.84
CA PHE A 146 -17.77 4.53 9.08
C PHE A 146 -16.36 4.36 8.51
N TYR A 147 -15.42 3.89 9.32
CA TYR A 147 -14.06 3.58 8.88
C TYR A 147 -14.05 2.60 7.70
N VAL A 148 -14.74 1.46 7.82
CA VAL A 148 -14.78 0.44 6.78
C VAL A 148 -15.41 0.97 5.49
N CYS A 149 -16.50 1.73 5.57
CA CYS A 149 -17.14 2.32 4.40
C CYS A 149 -16.21 3.29 3.65
N VAL A 150 -15.54 4.19 4.37
CA VAL A 150 -14.59 5.14 3.78
C VAL A 150 -13.40 4.40 3.18
N MET A 151 -12.87 3.40 3.87
CA MET A 151 -11.77 2.59 3.37
C MET A 151 -12.15 1.77 2.12
N ALA A 152 -13.35 1.18 2.10
CA ALA A 152 -13.87 0.47 0.94
C ALA A 152 -14.04 1.39 -0.28
N PHE A 153 -14.49 2.62 -0.07
CA PHE A 153 -14.55 3.62 -1.14
C PHE A 153 -13.16 3.96 -1.68
N TYR A 154 -12.17 4.15 -0.80
CA TYR A 154 -10.79 4.42 -1.23
C TYR A 154 -10.16 3.24 -1.96
N THR A 155 -10.40 1.99 -1.55
CA THR A 155 -9.89 0.81 -2.25
C THR A 155 -10.54 0.66 -3.62
N TYR A 156 -11.83 0.94 -3.74
CA TYR A 156 -12.53 0.98 -5.03
C TYR A 156 -11.92 2.01 -5.99
N LEU A 157 -11.66 3.23 -5.50
CA LEU A 157 -11.02 4.28 -6.30
C LEU A 157 -9.61 3.89 -6.75
N GLN A 158 -8.82 3.28 -5.86
CA GLN A 158 -7.47 2.79 -6.19
C GLN A 158 -7.50 1.67 -7.22
N ALA A 159 -8.44 0.71 -7.09
CA ALA A 159 -8.59 -0.38 -8.04
C ALA A 159 -8.93 0.15 -9.43
N ARG A 160 -9.84 1.13 -9.54
CA ARG A 160 -10.17 1.78 -10.82
C ARG A 160 -8.99 2.53 -11.42
N ALA A 161 -8.27 3.29 -10.61
CA ALA A 161 -7.08 4.02 -11.07
C ALA A 161 -5.99 3.05 -11.57
N LEU A 162 -5.79 1.93 -10.87
CA LEU A 162 -4.85 0.89 -11.28
C LEU A 162 -5.23 0.25 -12.62
N VAL A 163 -6.51 -0.10 -12.80
CA VAL A 163 -7.01 -0.66 -14.07
C VAL A 163 -6.80 0.32 -15.22
N ALA A 164 -7.13 1.61 -15.02
CA ALA A 164 -6.94 2.65 -16.03
C ALA A 164 -5.46 2.90 -16.36
N ALA A 165 -4.57 2.91 -15.35
CA ALA A 165 -3.13 3.02 -15.58
C ALA A 165 -2.58 1.82 -16.35
N LYS A 166 -3.04 0.61 -16.04
CA LYS A 166 -2.66 -0.62 -16.76
C LYS A 166 -3.12 -0.57 -18.22
N SER A 167 -4.35 -0.14 -18.50
CA SER A 167 -4.84 -0.02 -19.88
C SER A 167 -4.06 1.03 -20.67
N GLN A 168 -3.69 2.15 -20.04
CA GLN A 168 -2.88 3.18 -20.70
C GLN A 168 -1.49 2.67 -21.07
N ILE A 169 -0.83 1.94 -20.16
CA ILE A 169 0.47 1.31 -20.42
C ILE A 169 0.38 0.31 -21.57
N GLN A 170 -0.68 -0.51 -21.58
CA GLN A 170 -0.91 -1.48 -22.64
C GLN A 170 -1.11 -0.81 -24.00
N TYR A 171 -1.93 0.25 -24.05
CA TYR A 171 -2.16 1.02 -25.26
C TYR A 171 -0.88 1.66 -25.80
N GLN A 172 -0.06 2.28 -24.93
CA GLN A 172 1.23 2.83 -25.33
C GLN A 172 2.19 1.76 -25.86
N ARG A 173 2.17 0.57 -25.26
CA ARG A 173 2.98 -0.57 -25.72
C ARG A 173 2.55 -1.01 -27.12
N GLU A 174 1.25 -1.13 -27.36
CA GLU A 174 0.70 -1.50 -28.68
C GLU A 174 1.04 -0.46 -29.75
N GLN A 175 0.90 0.84 -29.44
CA GLN A 175 1.32 1.92 -30.34
C GLN A 175 2.82 1.87 -30.66
N SER A 176 3.67 1.65 -29.65
CA SER A 176 5.12 1.53 -29.83
C SER A 176 5.47 0.34 -30.72
N ILE A 177 4.83 -0.81 -30.51
CA ILE A 177 5.03 -2.01 -31.36
C ILE A 177 4.59 -1.72 -32.80
N ALA A 178 3.42 -1.09 -33.00
CA ALA A 178 2.92 -0.76 -34.33
C ALA A 178 3.83 0.22 -35.07
N LEU A 179 4.37 1.23 -34.39
CA LEU A 179 5.33 2.17 -34.97
C LEU A 179 6.64 1.45 -35.36
N SER A 180 7.19 0.63 -34.47
CA SER A 180 8.38 -0.17 -34.74
C SER A 180 8.20 -1.09 -35.95
N HIS A 181 7.01 -1.68 -36.13
CA HIS A 181 6.71 -2.51 -37.30
C HIS A 181 6.64 -1.69 -38.61
N LYS A 182 6.12 -0.45 -38.57
CA LYS A 182 6.14 0.44 -39.74
C LYS A 182 7.58 0.83 -40.12
N LEU A 183 8.43 1.10 -39.13
CA LEU A 183 9.85 1.42 -39.35
C LEU A 183 10.64 0.21 -39.87
N ALA A 184 10.30 -1.00 -39.45
CA ALA A 184 10.93 -2.25 -39.91
C ALA A 184 10.90 -2.40 -41.44
N LYS A 185 9.87 -1.88 -42.11
CA LYS A 185 9.74 -1.94 -43.57
C LYS A 185 10.87 -1.21 -44.31
N TYR A 186 11.55 -0.28 -43.65
CA TYR A 186 12.66 0.49 -44.21
C TYR A 186 14.04 -0.05 -43.79
N LEU A 187 14.08 -1.13 -43.01
CA LEU A 187 15.31 -1.77 -42.53
C LEU A 187 15.46 -3.14 -43.19
N SER A 188 16.70 -3.56 -43.49
CA SER A 188 16.94 -4.93 -43.94
C SER A 188 16.60 -5.92 -42.80
N PRO A 189 16.14 -7.15 -43.10
CA PRO A 189 15.74 -8.12 -42.07
C PRO A 189 16.82 -8.39 -41.02
N GLN A 190 18.08 -8.35 -41.45
CA GLN A 190 19.26 -8.57 -40.60
C GLN A 190 19.48 -7.43 -39.58
N VAL A 191 19.27 -6.18 -39.99
CA VAL A 191 19.40 -5.01 -39.12
C VAL A 191 18.22 -4.93 -38.14
N TRP A 192 17.01 -5.23 -38.60
CA TRP A 192 15.83 -5.25 -37.73
C TRP A 192 15.94 -6.30 -36.62
N GLN A 193 16.30 -7.55 -36.95
CA GLN A 193 16.49 -8.60 -35.95
C GLN A 193 17.57 -8.21 -34.93
N SER A 194 18.71 -7.68 -35.42
CA SER A 194 19.84 -7.25 -34.59
C SER A 194 19.47 -6.15 -33.58
N ILE A 195 18.62 -5.18 -33.95
CA ILE A 195 18.19 -4.09 -33.08
C ILE A 195 17.13 -4.56 -32.07
N PHE A 196 16.22 -5.46 -32.50
CA PHE A 196 15.08 -5.87 -31.69
C PHE A 196 15.41 -6.97 -30.66
N THR A 197 16.36 -7.86 -30.96
CA THR A 197 16.82 -8.89 -30.00
C THR A 197 17.81 -8.33 -28.97
N GLY A 198 18.34 -7.13 -29.19
CA GLY A 198 19.34 -6.51 -28.31
C GLY A 198 20.72 -7.19 -28.32
N GLU A 199 20.94 -8.15 -29.24
CA GLU A 199 22.18 -8.93 -29.32
C GLU A 199 23.37 -8.13 -29.85
N ARG A 200 23.13 -6.96 -30.44
CA ARG A 200 24.17 -6.08 -30.98
C ARG A 200 23.88 -4.64 -30.58
N ASP A 201 24.76 -4.08 -29.77
CA ASP A 201 24.86 -2.64 -29.58
C ASP A 201 25.10 -2.00 -30.96
N VAL A 202 24.40 -0.90 -31.28
CA VAL A 202 24.41 -0.28 -32.62
C VAL A 202 25.74 0.47 -32.83
N ARG A 203 26.84 -0.28 -32.86
CA ARG A 203 28.15 0.17 -33.33
C ARG A 203 28.31 -0.36 -34.74
N LEU A 204 28.28 0.57 -35.71
CA LEU A 204 28.61 0.28 -37.10
C LEU A 204 30.09 -0.11 -37.19
N GLU A 205 30.37 -1.40 -37.04
CA GLU A 205 31.70 -1.95 -37.27
C GLU A 205 31.78 -2.54 -38.69
N THR A 206 32.70 -2.04 -39.50
CA THR A 206 32.98 -2.60 -40.83
C THR A 206 33.64 -3.97 -40.69
N GLN A 207 32.92 -5.02 -41.09
CA GLN A 207 33.46 -6.38 -41.19
C GLN A 207 33.53 -6.84 -42.66
N ARG A 208 34.65 -7.43 -43.06
CA ARG A 208 34.81 -8.03 -44.38
C ARG A 208 34.04 -9.36 -44.47
N LYS A 209 33.07 -9.46 -45.37
CA LYS A 209 32.32 -10.70 -45.67
C LYS A 209 32.47 -11.08 -47.14
N LYS A 210 32.55 -12.38 -47.43
CA LYS A 210 32.45 -12.91 -48.80
C LYS A 210 30.97 -13.04 -49.15
N LEU A 211 30.45 -12.14 -49.99
CA LEU A 211 29.06 -12.09 -50.42
C LEU A 211 29.00 -12.05 -51.95
N ALA A 212 28.06 -12.77 -52.55
CA ALA A 212 27.73 -12.62 -53.96
C ALA A 212 26.65 -11.53 -54.09
N VAL A 213 26.94 -10.48 -54.84
CA VAL A 213 26.03 -9.33 -55.03
C VAL A 213 25.45 -9.41 -56.43
N PHE A 214 24.13 -9.34 -56.53
CA PHE A 214 23.40 -9.33 -57.80
C PHE A 214 23.00 -7.91 -58.16
N PHE A 215 23.22 -7.52 -59.42
CA PHE A 215 22.80 -6.23 -59.97
C PHE A 215 21.89 -6.49 -61.18
N SER A 216 20.78 -5.77 -61.24
CA SER A 216 19.87 -5.75 -62.38
C SER A 216 19.27 -4.36 -62.53
N ASP A 217 19.10 -3.91 -63.77
CA ASP A 217 18.51 -2.62 -64.08
C ASP A 217 17.48 -2.75 -65.21
N ILE A 218 16.60 -1.75 -65.33
CA ILE A 218 15.57 -1.69 -66.37
C ILE A 218 16.21 -1.16 -67.65
N ARG A 219 16.10 -1.94 -68.73
CA ARG A 219 16.56 -1.51 -70.05
C ARG A 219 15.70 -0.34 -70.54
N GLY A 220 16.33 0.78 -70.91
CA GLY A 220 15.64 1.95 -71.45
C GLY A 220 15.04 2.90 -70.40
N PHE A 221 15.47 2.83 -69.14
CA PHE A 221 14.94 3.68 -68.06
C PHE A 221 14.96 5.18 -68.36
N THR A 222 15.94 5.66 -69.13
CA THR A 222 16.10 7.07 -69.52
C THR A 222 15.13 7.55 -70.59
N GLU A 223 14.45 6.63 -71.30
CA GLU A 223 13.55 6.92 -72.42
C GLU A 223 12.05 6.90 -72.03
N LEU A 224 11.75 6.55 -70.76
CA LEU A 224 10.43 6.56 -70.13
C LEU A 224 10.12 7.90 -69.46
#